data_AF-A0A8T1ZYA7-F1
#
_entry.id   AF-A0A8T1ZYA7-F1
#
_cell.length_a   1.000
_cell.length_b   1.000
_cell.length_c   1.000
_cell.angle_alpha   90.00
_cell.angle_beta   90.00
_cell.angle_gamma   90.00
#
_symmetry.space_group_name_H-M   'P 1'
#
loop_
_entity.id
_entity.type
_entity.pdbx_description
1 polymer ?
#
loop_
_entity_poly.entity_id
_entity_poly.type
_entity_poly.pdbx_seq_one_letter_code
_entity_poly.pdbx_strand_id
1 'polypeptide(L)'
;MSFIPNPLITDIIRRIGSQGFRYLGPFIAAGPWFKEIVYSREVLLDVDLDEFMFNTRLGREESIYRPFLLRCVAEGHKTARYIESLRRLTQVGPSVEALEMLGEVAYSDLYTLFAFAVMLLCCGSYEQGMIVNRTFMARFETLQDAIDIADVVESQVRFIGPGGRRVFSGYIHYLEYPICYFDHNTDLTVCQHCLVFNYANRFHDMC
;
A
#
# COMPACT_ATOMS: atom_id res chain seq x y z
N MET A 1 39.49 -24.13 3.93
CA MET A 1 38.23 -23.41 4.17
C MET A 1 37.42 -23.49 2.89
N SER A 2 36.25 -24.13 2.92
CA SER A 2 35.34 -24.18 1.77
C SER A 2 34.65 -22.83 1.62
N PHE A 3 35.00 -22.09 0.59
CA PHE A 3 34.35 -20.83 0.25
C PHE A 3 33.04 -21.15 -0.49
N ILE A 4 31.91 -20.73 0.05
CA ILE A 4 30.64 -20.82 -0.68
C ILE A 4 30.61 -19.64 -1.67
N PRO A 5 30.41 -19.88 -2.98
CA PRO A 5 30.39 -18.81 -3.97
C PRO A 5 29.33 -17.73 -3.65
N ASN A 6 29.67 -16.46 -3.84
CA ASN A 6 28.76 -15.33 -3.59
C ASN A 6 27.37 -15.49 -4.23
N PRO A 7 27.24 -15.96 -5.49
CA PRO A 7 25.91 -16.16 -6.09
C PRO A 7 25.06 -17.18 -5.33
N LEU A 8 25.69 -18.23 -4.81
CA LEU A 8 24.99 -19.28 -4.09
C LEU A 8 24.55 -18.81 -2.70
N ILE A 9 25.38 -18.03 -2.00
CA ILE A 9 24.97 -17.41 -0.73
C ILE A 9 23.87 -16.38 -0.95
N THR A 10 23.94 -15.60 -2.02
CA THR A 10 22.89 -14.62 -2.37
C THR A 10 21.57 -15.33 -2.63
N ASP A 11 21.56 -16.44 -3.38
CA ASP A 11 20.35 -17.24 -3.60
C ASP A 11 19.78 -17.83 -2.30
N ILE A 12 20.64 -18.31 -1.39
CA ILE A 12 20.21 -18.80 -0.07
C ILE A 12 19.53 -17.67 0.73
N ILE A 13 20.17 -16.51 0.84
CA ILE A 13 19.66 -15.38 1.61
C ILE A 13 18.36 -14.86 0.98
N ARG A 14 18.28 -14.80 -0.34
CA ARG A 14 17.07 -14.44 -1.07
C ARG A 14 15.90 -15.36 -0.71
N ARG A 15 16.10 -16.69 -0.77
CA ARG A 15 15.07 -17.68 -0.39
C ARG A 15 14.67 -17.64 1.09
N ILE A 16 15.57 -17.21 1.96
CA ILE A 16 15.24 -16.98 3.37
C ILE A 16 14.41 -15.70 3.50
N GLY A 17 14.80 -14.64 2.80
CA GLY A 17 14.05 -13.38 2.74
C GLY A 17 12.64 -13.55 2.17
N SER A 18 12.46 -14.42 1.18
CA SER A 18 11.15 -14.72 0.58
C SER A 18 10.20 -15.47 1.52
N GLN A 19 10.65 -15.88 2.71
CA GLN A 19 9.79 -16.43 3.77
C GLN A 19 9.41 -15.38 4.82
N GLY A 20 10.02 -14.20 4.75
CA GLY A 20 9.75 -13.07 5.63
C GLY A 20 11.00 -12.25 5.90
N PHE A 21 10.89 -10.92 5.79
CA PHE A 21 12.02 -10.01 5.96
C PHE A 21 12.74 -10.13 7.32
N ARG A 22 12.04 -10.55 8.39
CA ARG A 22 12.64 -10.70 9.72
C ARG A 22 13.75 -11.74 9.76
N TYR A 23 13.70 -12.76 8.90
CA TYR A 23 14.73 -13.79 8.82
C TYR A 23 16.06 -13.26 8.26
N LEU A 24 16.08 -12.05 7.69
CA LEU A 24 17.30 -11.39 7.22
C LEU A 24 18.10 -10.73 8.37
N GLY A 25 17.48 -10.51 9.53
CA GLY A 25 18.10 -9.86 10.68
C GLY A 25 19.43 -10.49 11.14
N PRO A 26 19.51 -11.83 11.32
CA PRO A 26 20.75 -12.50 11.67
C PRO A 26 21.90 -12.27 10.66
N PHE A 27 21.60 -12.21 9.36
CA PHE A 27 22.61 -11.95 8.33
C PHE A 27 23.13 -10.51 8.39
N ILE A 28 22.25 -9.54 8.65
CA ILE A 28 22.66 -8.15 8.88
C ILE A 28 23.60 -8.05 10.09
N ALA A 29 23.30 -8.79 11.17
CA ALA A 29 24.10 -8.81 12.39
C ALA A 29 25.44 -9.56 12.24
N ALA A 30 25.52 -10.55 11.33
CA ALA A 30 26.69 -11.39 11.12
C ALA A 30 27.91 -10.62 10.57
N GLY A 31 27.69 -9.49 9.88
CA GLY A 31 28.77 -8.58 9.49
C GLY A 31 28.56 -7.88 8.14
N PRO A 32 29.49 -6.99 7.75
CA PRO A 32 29.35 -6.14 6.57
C PRO A 32 29.12 -6.90 5.25
N TRP A 33 29.81 -8.03 5.06
CA TRP A 33 29.69 -8.83 3.85
C TRP A 33 28.27 -9.41 3.67
N PHE A 34 27.70 -10.00 4.72
CA PHE A 34 26.31 -10.49 4.68
C PHE A 34 25.31 -9.35 4.57
N LYS A 35 25.59 -8.22 5.22
CA LYS A 35 24.78 -7.00 5.11
C LYS A 35 24.70 -6.50 3.67
N GLU A 36 25.81 -6.49 2.94
CA GLU A 36 25.83 -6.15 1.51
C GLU A 36 24.96 -7.08 0.67
N ILE A 37 25.00 -8.39 0.95
CA ILE A 37 24.17 -9.38 0.24
C ILE A 37 22.68 -9.16 0.55
N VAL A 38 22.31 -8.95 1.82
CA VAL A 38 20.92 -8.68 2.23
C VAL A 38 20.37 -7.43 1.55
N TYR A 39 21.21 -6.40 1.36
CA TYR A 39 20.82 -5.17 0.68
C TYR A 39 21.10 -5.17 -0.82
N SER A 40 21.38 -6.33 -1.41
CA SER A 40 21.44 -6.48 -2.86
C SER A 40 20.04 -6.36 -3.47
N ARG A 41 19.97 -5.86 -4.70
CA ARG A 41 18.72 -5.71 -5.45
C ARG A 41 17.92 -7.01 -5.55
N GLU A 42 18.60 -8.14 -5.77
CA GLU A 42 17.95 -9.45 -5.92
C GLU A 42 17.24 -9.91 -4.64
N VAL A 43 17.81 -9.61 -3.47
CA VAL A 43 17.19 -9.92 -2.17
C VAL A 43 16.08 -8.93 -1.87
N LEU A 44 16.31 -7.63 -2.07
CA LEU A 44 15.35 -6.58 -1.75
C LEU A 44 14.10 -6.58 -2.64
N LEU A 45 14.17 -7.13 -3.84
CA LEU A 45 13.02 -7.27 -4.74
C LEU A 45 12.17 -8.52 -4.46
N ASP A 46 12.75 -9.56 -3.86
CA ASP A 46 12.12 -10.87 -3.67
C ASP A 46 11.77 -11.16 -2.20
N VAL A 47 12.18 -10.28 -1.28
CA VAL A 47 11.88 -10.39 0.15
C VAL A 47 10.37 -10.33 0.38
N ASP A 48 9.86 -11.21 1.24
CA ASP A 48 8.46 -11.16 1.64
C ASP A 48 8.23 -10.03 2.67
N LEU A 49 7.31 -9.13 2.31
CA LEU A 49 6.88 -7.97 3.08
C LEU A 49 5.40 -8.04 3.49
N ASP A 50 4.76 -9.20 3.43
CA ASP A 50 3.34 -9.37 3.81
C ASP A 50 3.05 -8.84 5.22
N GLU A 51 3.99 -8.95 6.15
CA GLU A 51 3.82 -8.39 7.49
C GLU A 51 3.62 -6.85 7.46
N PHE A 52 4.23 -6.13 6.51
CA PHE A 52 3.95 -4.70 6.33
C PHE A 52 2.54 -4.44 5.78
N MET A 53 1.98 -5.35 4.98
CA MET A 53 0.59 -5.27 4.48
C MET A 53 -0.43 -5.41 5.60
N PHE A 54 -0.20 -6.34 6.53
CA PHE A 54 -1.17 -6.66 7.59
C PHE A 54 -0.85 -5.97 8.92
N ASN A 55 0.34 -5.39 9.07
CA ASN A 55 0.74 -4.56 10.19
C ASN A 55 1.45 -3.29 9.69
N THR A 56 0.68 -2.38 9.10
CA THR A 56 1.20 -1.14 8.50
C THR A 56 1.88 -0.19 9.49
N ARG A 57 1.77 -0.45 10.81
CA ARG A 57 2.54 0.25 11.85
C ARG A 57 4.05 0.11 11.63
N LEU A 58 4.48 -0.99 11.00
CA LEU A 58 5.88 -1.22 10.63
C LEU A 58 6.37 -0.25 9.55
N GLY A 59 5.48 0.35 8.77
CA GLY A 59 5.80 1.33 7.73
C GLY A 59 5.88 2.79 8.20
N ARG A 60 5.58 3.04 9.49
CA ARG A 60 5.64 4.39 10.08
C ARG A 60 7.05 4.97 10.06
N GLU A 61 7.13 6.29 10.12
CA GLU A 61 8.41 7.02 10.20
C GLU A 61 9.23 6.58 11.43
N GLU A 62 8.59 6.30 12.56
CA GLU A 62 9.24 5.91 13.82
C GLU A 62 9.63 4.43 13.88
N SER A 63 9.26 3.63 12.87
CA SER A 63 9.53 2.19 12.86
C SER A 63 11.02 1.92 12.73
N ILE A 64 11.55 1.00 13.54
CA ILE A 64 12.93 0.51 13.41
C ILE A 64 13.21 -0.15 12.05
N TYR A 65 12.15 -0.60 11.36
CA TYR A 65 12.24 -1.23 10.04
C TYR A 65 12.15 -0.23 8.88
N ARG A 66 11.92 1.06 9.18
CA ARG A 66 11.79 2.14 8.19
C ARG A 66 12.98 2.19 7.21
N PRO A 67 14.25 2.11 7.64
CA PRO A 67 15.38 2.13 6.71
C PRO A 67 15.42 0.92 5.76
N PHE A 68 14.95 -0.25 6.21
CA PHE A 68 14.86 -1.44 5.38
C PHE A 68 13.75 -1.29 4.33
N LEU A 69 12.56 -0.84 4.75
CA LEU A 69 11.44 -0.57 3.86
C LEU A 69 11.82 0.42 2.75
N LEU A 70 12.48 1.53 3.10
CA LEU A 70 12.89 2.55 2.13
C LEU A 70 13.91 2.04 1.10
N ARG A 71 14.78 1.09 1.47
CA ARG A 71 15.66 0.43 0.50
C ARG A 71 14.85 -0.45 -0.46
N CYS A 72 13.84 -1.17 0.03
CA CYS A 72 12.93 -1.93 -0.82
C CYS A 72 12.16 -1.01 -1.79
N VAL A 73 11.71 0.17 -1.32
CA VAL A 73 11.07 1.19 -2.18
C VAL A 73 12.01 1.65 -3.29
N ALA A 74 13.27 1.93 -2.95
CA ALA A 74 14.28 2.39 -3.90
C ALA A 74 14.59 1.35 -4.99
N GLU A 75 14.59 0.06 -4.64
CA GLU A 75 14.78 -1.03 -5.61
C GLU A 75 13.52 -1.36 -6.42
N GLY A 76 12.36 -0.81 -6.06
CA GLY A 76 11.10 -0.99 -6.79
C GLY A 76 10.22 -2.13 -6.27
N HIS A 77 10.38 -2.56 -5.03
CA HIS A 77 9.55 -3.62 -4.46
C HIS A 77 8.07 -3.18 -4.36
N LYS A 78 7.16 -3.99 -4.91
CA LYS A 78 5.73 -3.64 -5.06
C LYS A 78 5.05 -3.31 -3.73
N THR A 79 5.11 -4.23 -2.76
CA THR A 79 4.56 -4.04 -1.41
C THR A 79 5.15 -2.82 -0.70
N ALA A 80 6.47 -2.62 -0.80
CA ALA A 80 7.12 -1.47 -0.19
C ALA A 80 6.63 -0.14 -0.78
N ARG A 81 6.53 -0.04 -2.11
CA ARG A 81 5.99 1.14 -2.82
C ARG A 81 4.54 1.39 -2.46
N TYR A 82 3.72 0.33 -2.36
CA TYR A 82 2.33 0.44 -1.91
C TYR A 82 2.23 1.03 -0.49
N ILE A 83 2.94 0.45 0.47
CA ILE A 83 2.89 0.92 1.86
C ILE A 83 3.43 2.35 2.00
N GLU A 84 4.52 2.68 1.29
CA GLU A 84 5.09 4.02 1.36
C GLU A 84 4.23 5.07 0.66
N SER A 85 3.63 4.74 -0.48
CA SER A 85 2.72 5.65 -1.18
C SER A 85 1.46 5.92 -0.36
N LEU A 86 0.85 4.88 0.23
CA LEU A 86 -0.26 5.03 1.17
C LEU A 86 0.12 5.94 2.33
N ARG A 87 1.27 5.71 2.97
CA ARG A 87 1.74 6.55 4.07
C ARG A 87 1.94 8.00 3.63
N ARG A 88 2.58 8.26 2.49
CA ARG A 88 2.80 9.63 2.02
C ARG A 88 1.48 10.36 1.76
N LEU A 89 0.58 9.73 1.01
CA LEU A 89 -0.72 10.32 0.66
C LEU A 89 -1.56 10.60 1.90
N THR A 90 -1.56 9.69 2.88
CA THR A 90 -2.41 9.80 4.07
C THR A 90 -1.79 10.60 5.21
N GLN A 91 -0.46 10.71 5.30
CA GLN A 91 0.22 11.38 6.41
C GLN A 91 0.78 12.76 6.06
N VAL A 92 1.16 12.96 4.80
CA VAL A 92 1.75 14.23 4.29
C VAL A 92 0.73 14.96 3.44
N GLY A 93 0.00 14.22 2.61
CA GLY A 93 -1.06 14.72 1.74
C GLY A 93 -0.83 14.42 0.25
N PRO A 94 -1.72 14.90 -0.63
CA PRO A 94 -1.63 14.69 -2.06
C PRO A 94 -0.29 15.16 -2.65
N SER A 95 0.41 14.26 -3.33
CA SER A 95 1.55 14.61 -4.18
C SER A 95 1.55 13.75 -5.44
N VAL A 96 2.03 14.32 -6.54
CA VAL A 96 2.15 13.61 -7.82
C VAL A 96 3.05 12.40 -7.67
N GLU A 97 4.18 12.55 -6.97
CA GLU A 97 5.16 11.47 -6.81
C GLU A 97 4.60 10.29 -5.99
N ALA A 98 3.79 10.55 -4.96
CA ALA A 98 3.21 9.50 -4.15
C ALA A 98 2.07 8.79 -4.89
N LEU A 99 1.27 9.53 -5.66
CA LEU A 99 0.20 8.98 -6.48
C LEU A 99 0.74 8.16 -7.66
N GLU A 100 1.80 8.62 -8.33
CA GLU A 100 2.50 7.87 -9.39
C GLU A 100 3.13 6.58 -8.82
N MET A 101 3.77 6.66 -7.65
CA MET A 101 4.32 5.47 -6.97
C MET A 101 3.25 4.43 -6.67
N LEU A 102 2.05 4.85 -6.24
CA LEU A 102 0.91 3.96 -6.05
C LEU A 102 0.40 3.42 -7.40
N GLY A 103 0.31 4.28 -8.41
CA GLY A 103 -0.15 3.93 -9.76
C GLY A 103 0.69 2.85 -10.45
N GLU A 104 2.01 2.87 -10.26
CA GLU A 104 2.91 1.83 -10.79
C GLU A 104 2.62 0.42 -10.25
N VAL A 105 2.06 0.33 -9.04
CA VAL A 105 1.75 -0.93 -8.37
C VAL A 105 0.25 -1.21 -8.29
N ALA A 106 -0.60 -0.29 -8.76
CA ALA A 106 -2.05 -0.33 -8.59
C ALA A 106 -2.74 -1.60 -9.11
N TYR A 107 -2.12 -2.32 -10.04
CA TYR A 107 -2.70 -3.53 -10.64
C TYR A 107 -2.01 -4.82 -10.18
N SER A 108 -1.18 -4.78 -9.13
CA SER A 108 -0.52 -5.99 -8.63
C SER A 108 -1.45 -6.94 -7.88
N ASP A 109 -2.45 -6.39 -7.19
CA ASP A 109 -3.42 -7.13 -6.37
C ASP A 109 -4.68 -6.29 -6.15
N LEU A 110 -5.66 -6.83 -5.42
CA LEU A 110 -6.94 -6.17 -5.19
C LEU A 110 -6.85 -5.00 -4.19
N TYR A 111 -5.92 -5.06 -3.23
CA TYR A 111 -5.74 -4.02 -2.21
C TYR A 111 -5.16 -2.74 -2.84
N THR A 112 -4.09 -2.91 -3.62
CA THR A 112 -3.44 -1.83 -4.38
C THR A 112 -4.40 -1.19 -5.38
N LEU A 113 -5.23 -1.98 -6.04
CA LEU A 113 -6.23 -1.51 -7.00
C LEU A 113 -7.30 -0.64 -6.34
N PHE A 114 -7.85 -1.13 -5.23
CA PHE A 114 -8.85 -0.39 -4.47
C PHE A 114 -8.27 0.90 -3.88
N ALA A 115 -7.12 0.80 -3.23
CA ALA A 115 -6.42 1.95 -2.66
C ALA A 115 -6.13 3.02 -3.71
N PHE A 116 -5.70 2.64 -4.90
CA PHE A 116 -5.42 3.59 -5.97
C PHE A 116 -6.70 4.30 -6.45
N ALA A 117 -7.81 3.58 -6.61
CA ALA A 117 -9.10 4.18 -6.95
C ALA A 117 -9.53 5.22 -5.92
N VAL A 118 -9.45 4.88 -4.62
CA VAL A 118 -9.81 5.79 -3.52
C VAL A 118 -8.88 7.01 -3.49
N MET A 119 -7.57 6.80 -3.60
CA MET A 119 -6.59 7.90 -3.57
C MET A 119 -6.73 8.85 -4.76
N LEU A 120 -7.08 8.35 -5.94
CA LEU A 120 -7.41 9.20 -7.09
C LEU A 120 -8.59 10.12 -6.78
N LEU A 121 -9.66 9.60 -6.16
CA LEU A 121 -10.80 10.42 -5.75
C LEU A 121 -10.42 11.44 -4.67
N CYS A 122 -9.68 11.01 -3.64
CA CYS A 122 -9.21 11.90 -2.58
C CYS A 122 -8.32 13.04 -3.10
N CYS A 123 -7.58 12.80 -4.20
CA CYS A 123 -6.75 13.80 -4.86
C CYS A 123 -7.49 14.63 -5.93
N GLY A 124 -8.79 14.42 -6.13
CA GLY A 124 -9.62 15.16 -7.10
C GLY A 124 -9.58 14.61 -8.54
N SER A 125 -8.89 13.50 -8.79
CA SER A 125 -8.84 12.82 -10.10
C SER A 125 -10.07 11.93 -10.32
N TYR A 126 -11.26 12.54 -10.33
CA TYR A 126 -12.55 11.87 -10.36
C TYR A 126 -12.67 10.80 -11.47
N GLU A 127 -12.50 11.21 -12.73
CA GLU A 127 -12.70 10.33 -13.88
C GLU A 127 -11.81 9.09 -13.84
N GLN A 128 -10.53 9.30 -13.51
CA GLN A 128 -9.57 8.21 -13.39
C GLN A 128 -9.93 7.29 -12.21
N GLY A 129 -10.26 7.85 -11.04
CA GLY A 129 -10.70 7.08 -9.88
C GLY A 129 -11.90 6.20 -10.21
N MET A 130 -12.86 6.70 -10.97
CA MET A 130 -14.04 5.94 -11.39
C MET A 130 -13.72 4.86 -12.42
N ILE A 131 -12.78 5.08 -13.35
CA ILE A 131 -12.29 4.04 -14.27
C ILE A 131 -11.64 2.89 -13.49
N VAL A 132 -10.76 3.22 -12.54
CA VAL A 132 -10.07 2.22 -11.71
C VAL A 132 -11.08 1.48 -10.83
N ASN A 133 -12.03 2.19 -10.21
CA ASN A 133 -13.09 1.57 -9.41
C ASN A 133 -13.94 0.58 -10.24
N ARG A 134 -14.33 0.93 -11.46
CA ARG A 134 -15.04 -0.03 -12.34
C ARG A 134 -14.21 -1.29 -12.60
N THR A 135 -12.89 -1.13 -12.76
CA THR A 135 -11.98 -2.27 -12.93
C THR A 135 -11.88 -3.13 -11.68
N PHE A 136 -11.89 -2.51 -10.49
CA PHE A 136 -11.95 -3.20 -9.21
C PHE A 136 -13.26 -3.98 -9.03
N MET A 137 -14.40 -3.34 -9.23
CA MET A 137 -15.72 -3.96 -9.07
C MET A 137 -15.95 -5.13 -10.04
N ALA A 138 -15.37 -5.08 -11.23
CA ALA A 138 -15.43 -6.17 -12.20
C ALA A 138 -14.70 -7.46 -11.75
N ARG A 139 -13.97 -7.44 -10.62
CA ARG A 139 -13.28 -8.62 -10.07
C ARG A 139 -14.15 -9.45 -9.13
N PHE A 140 -15.33 -8.96 -8.76
CA PHE A 140 -16.18 -9.59 -7.75
C PHE A 140 -17.56 -9.92 -8.29
N GLU A 141 -18.08 -11.08 -7.90
CA GLU A 141 -19.47 -11.45 -8.14
C GLU A 141 -20.40 -10.82 -7.11
N THR A 142 -19.91 -10.65 -5.88
CA THR A 142 -20.68 -10.10 -4.77
C THR A 142 -20.10 -8.77 -4.28
N LEU A 143 -20.95 -7.90 -3.76
CA LEU A 143 -20.51 -6.66 -3.13
C LEU A 143 -19.76 -6.92 -1.82
N GLN A 144 -20.09 -8.00 -1.11
CA GLN A 144 -19.44 -8.32 0.17
C GLN A 144 -17.94 -8.58 0.00
N ASP A 145 -17.55 -9.33 -1.03
CA ASP A 145 -16.13 -9.59 -1.30
C ASP A 145 -15.34 -8.31 -1.58
N ALA A 146 -15.98 -7.33 -2.24
CA ALA A 146 -15.39 -6.02 -2.49
C ALA A 146 -15.26 -5.18 -1.19
N ILE A 147 -16.25 -5.26 -0.30
CA ILE A 147 -16.22 -4.61 1.02
C ILE A 147 -15.09 -5.20 1.88
N ASP A 148 -14.91 -6.52 1.88
CA ASP A 148 -13.87 -7.18 2.68
C ASP A 148 -12.47 -6.67 2.30
N ILE A 149 -12.20 -6.46 1.01
CA ILE A 149 -10.95 -5.84 0.54
C ILE A 149 -10.86 -4.37 0.97
N ALA A 150 -11.94 -3.62 0.83
CA ALA A 150 -11.98 -2.20 1.19
C ALA A 150 -11.73 -1.97 2.69
N ASP A 151 -12.29 -2.80 3.56
CA ASP A 151 -12.09 -2.77 5.01
C ASP A 151 -10.65 -3.07 5.42
N VAL A 152 -9.97 -3.97 4.69
CA VAL A 152 -8.53 -4.21 4.88
C VAL A 152 -7.74 -2.95 4.54
N VAL A 153 -8.01 -2.29 3.42
CA VAL A 153 -7.31 -1.06 3.03
C VAL A 153 -7.60 0.09 4.00
N GLU A 154 -8.84 0.23 4.47
CA GLU A 154 -9.18 1.21 5.51
C GLU A 154 -8.39 0.94 6.81
N SER A 155 -8.32 -0.33 7.23
CA SER A 155 -7.55 -0.74 8.40
C SER A 155 -6.06 -0.43 8.22
N GLN A 156 -5.51 -0.66 7.03
CA GLN A 156 -4.14 -0.32 6.68
C GLN A 156 -3.87 1.18 6.87
N VAL A 157 -4.73 2.05 6.33
CA VAL A 157 -4.64 3.52 6.51
C VAL A 157 -4.74 3.90 7.98
N ARG A 158 -5.71 3.34 8.71
CA ARG A 158 -5.89 3.61 10.14
C ARG A 158 -4.67 3.21 10.97
N PHE A 159 -4.04 2.08 10.65
CA PHE A 159 -2.86 1.58 11.35
C PHE A 159 -1.56 2.26 10.94
N ILE A 160 -1.49 2.92 9.77
CA ILE A 160 -0.36 3.82 9.47
C ILE A 160 -0.31 4.93 10.53
N GLY A 161 -1.46 5.42 11.00
CA GLY A 161 -1.56 6.28 12.18
C GLY A 161 -2.12 7.66 11.86
N PRO A 162 -2.27 8.52 12.90
CA PRO A 162 -2.86 9.84 12.74
C PRO A 162 -1.76 10.84 12.32
N GLY A 163 -1.54 11.00 11.02
CA GLY A 163 -0.65 12.02 10.48
C GLY A 163 -1.40 12.86 9.47
N GLY A 164 -1.28 14.18 9.61
CA GLY A 164 -2.12 15.13 8.92
C GLY A 164 -3.55 15.11 9.47
N ARG A 165 -4.18 16.29 9.59
CA ARG A 165 -5.63 16.35 9.77
C ARG A 165 -6.18 16.99 8.53
N ARG A 166 -7.08 16.29 7.87
CA ARG A 166 -7.72 16.71 6.64
C ARG A 166 -6.70 16.98 5.52
N VAL A 167 -5.72 16.09 5.33
CA VAL A 167 -4.70 16.27 4.27
C VAL A 167 -5.30 16.36 2.86
N PHE A 168 -6.49 15.80 2.69
CA PHE A 168 -7.26 15.86 1.44
C PHE A 168 -8.20 17.07 1.35
N SER A 169 -8.26 17.95 2.37
CA SER A 169 -9.08 19.17 2.32
C SER A 169 -8.65 20.09 1.19
N GLY A 170 -9.64 20.49 0.38
CA GLY A 170 -9.41 21.33 -0.80
C GLY A 170 -9.00 20.57 -2.06
N TYR A 171 -8.76 19.26 -1.97
CA TYR A 171 -8.50 18.40 -3.13
C TYR A 171 -9.71 17.54 -3.50
N ILE A 172 -10.41 17.02 -2.49
CA ILE A 172 -11.59 16.20 -2.71
C ILE A 172 -12.73 17.08 -3.27
N HIS A 173 -12.97 16.94 -4.56
CA HIS A 173 -14.06 17.59 -5.27
C HIS A 173 -14.73 16.55 -6.14
N TYR A 174 -15.93 16.15 -5.75
CA TYR A 174 -16.75 15.28 -6.58
C TYR A 174 -17.48 16.15 -7.59
N LEU A 175 -17.13 16.01 -8.87
CA LEU A 175 -17.86 16.66 -9.95
C LEU A 175 -19.31 16.16 -10.01
N GLU A 176 -19.49 14.86 -9.79
CA GLU A 176 -20.79 14.20 -9.75
C GLU A 176 -20.80 13.13 -8.65
N TYR A 177 -21.77 13.22 -7.74
CA TYR A 177 -22.11 12.12 -6.84
C TYR A 177 -23.06 11.15 -7.55
N PRO A 178 -22.93 9.83 -7.32
CA PRO A 178 -23.97 8.89 -7.72
C PRO A 178 -25.32 9.35 -7.14
N ILE A 179 -26.38 9.29 -7.94
CA ILE A 179 -27.72 9.75 -7.51
C ILE A 179 -28.16 9.07 -6.21
N CYS A 180 -27.84 7.77 -6.08
CA CYS A 180 -28.13 6.96 -4.91
C CYS A 180 -27.21 7.21 -3.70
N TYR A 181 -26.18 8.05 -3.82
CA TYR A 181 -25.21 8.29 -2.75
C TYR A 181 -25.87 8.82 -1.47
N PHE A 182 -26.81 9.76 -1.60
CA PHE A 182 -27.53 10.34 -0.46
C PHE A 182 -28.61 9.43 0.13
N ASP A 183 -28.98 8.37 -0.59
CA ASP A 183 -29.90 7.33 -0.11
C ASP A 183 -29.17 6.22 0.66
N HIS A 184 -27.84 6.19 0.58
CA HIS A 184 -26.98 5.17 1.17
C HIS A 184 -26.18 5.74 2.34
N ASN A 185 -26.89 6.10 3.42
CA ASN A 185 -26.31 6.75 4.61
C ASN A 185 -25.66 5.78 5.61
N THR A 186 -25.63 4.48 5.32
CA THR A 186 -25.03 3.45 6.19
C THR A 186 -24.32 2.36 5.39
N ASP A 187 -23.37 1.68 6.04
CA ASP A 187 -22.60 0.56 5.46
C ASP A 187 -23.50 -0.57 4.94
N LEU A 188 -24.66 -0.76 5.57
CA LEU A 188 -25.68 -1.74 5.19
C LEU A 188 -26.45 -1.37 3.92
N THR A 189 -26.28 -0.14 3.42
CA THR A 189 -27.00 0.38 2.26
C THR A 189 -26.09 0.74 1.09
N VAL A 190 -24.76 0.66 1.25
CA VAL A 190 -23.82 1.05 0.19
C VAL A 190 -24.03 0.14 -1.04
N CYS A 191 -24.05 0.74 -2.22
CA CYS A 191 -24.09 0.00 -3.48
C CYS A 191 -22.73 0.01 -4.19
N GLN A 192 -22.58 -0.79 -5.23
CA GLN A 192 -21.35 -0.88 -6.04
C GLN A 192 -20.85 0.49 -6.56
N HIS A 193 -21.77 1.41 -6.85
CA HIS A 193 -21.42 2.74 -7.35
C HIS A 193 -20.96 3.69 -6.25
N CYS A 194 -21.42 3.49 -5.01
CA CYS A 194 -21.15 4.38 -3.88
C CYS A 194 -20.01 3.90 -3.00
N LEU A 195 -19.57 2.64 -3.14
CA LEU A 195 -18.51 2.04 -2.32
C LEU A 195 -17.26 2.93 -2.26
N VAL A 196 -16.66 3.23 -3.41
CA VAL A 196 -15.42 4.03 -3.47
C VAL A 196 -15.57 5.43 -2.89
N PHE A 197 -16.75 6.06 -3.03
CA PHE A 197 -17.05 7.37 -2.46
C PHE A 197 -17.15 7.30 -0.94
N ASN A 198 -17.80 6.26 -0.41
CA ASN A 198 -17.91 6.06 1.03
C ASN A 198 -16.52 5.93 1.66
N TYR A 199 -15.65 5.10 1.10
CA TYR A 199 -14.27 4.95 1.59
C TYR A 199 -13.41 6.20 1.36
N ALA A 200 -13.57 6.91 0.24
CA ALA A 200 -12.87 8.19 0.03
C ALA A 200 -13.24 9.23 1.11
N ASN A 201 -14.51 9.31 1.50
CA ASN A 201 -14.95 10.19 2.58
C ASN A 201 -14.45 9.71 3.95
N ARG A 202 -14.46 8.40 4.23
CA ARG A 202 -13.83 7.86 5.45
C ARG A 202 -12.34 8.19 5.52
N PHE A 203 -11.62 8.09 4.40
CA PHE A 203 -10.19 8.41 4.33
C PHE A 203 -9.97 9.90 4.54
N HIS A 204 -10.81 10.75 3.97
CA HIS A 204 -10.81 12.20 4.21
C HIS A 204 -11.02 12.56 5.69
N ASP A 205 -11.90 11.83 6.39
CA ASP A 205 -12.17 12.07 7.80
C ASP A 205 -11.05 11.55 8.71
N MET A 206 -10.37 10.47 8.32
CA MET A 206 -9.25 9.88 9.05
C MET A 206 -7.93 10.64 8.90
N CYS A 207 -7.68 11.23 7.72
CA CYS A 207 -6.38 11.78 7.27
C CYS A 207 -6.46 13.27 6.99
#